data_AF-A0A8T5EUF3-F1
#
_entry.id   AF-A0A8T5EUF3-F1
#
_cell.length_a   1.000
_cell.length_b   1.000
_cell.length_c   1.000
_cell.angle_alpha   90.00
_cell.angle_beta   90.00
_cell.angle_gamma   90.00
#
_symmetry.space_group_name_H-M   'P 1'
#
loop_
_entity.id
_entity.type
_entity.pdbx_description
1 polymer ?
#
loop_
_entity_poly.entity_id
_entity_poly.type
_entity_poly.pdbx_seq_one_letter_code
_entity_poly.pdbx_strand_id
1 'polypeptide(L)'
;MKYKTCISIGEDTPKKIRTKLKVALKKSDYVEIRLDFLKSEEVPKTLEIIKKDLNKVVCTLRPKTEGGKFTGNEKERISIIKLIAEYNPFLLDIEFNTLNKNKELFKYLKSTKTKLLVSWHDFKKTPKNADLKNKIKQMSKFSNNVKIVSTAKSTDDSTRMLELYKNKGKNNLISFAMGDFGRISRILCLYLGSPYTYVSLGKAIAPGQFSVDEVKKIINLK
;
A
#
# COMPACT_ATOMS: atom_id res chain seq x y z
N MET A 1 1.19 -12.72 19.62
CA MET A 1 0.46 -11.88 18.64
C MET A 1 0.83 -12.36 17.24
N LYS A 2 -0.13 -12.66 16.36
CA LYS A 2 0.19 -13.10 14.98
C LYS A 2 0.36 -11.87 14.08
N TYR A 3 1.61 -11.53 13.78
CA TYR A 3 1.92 -10.46 12.83
C TYR A 3 1.54 -10.86 11.40
N LYS A 4 0.97 -9.92 10.65
CA LYS A 4 0.51 -10.14 9.28
C LYS A 4 1.42 -9.48 8.26
N THR A 5 1.50 -10.06 7.07
CA THR A 5 2.26 -9.52 5.96
C THR A 5 1.39 -9.22 4.74
N CYS A 6 1.88 -8.32 3.88
CA CYS A 6 1.32 -8.05 2.56
C CYS A 6 2.43 -8.16 1.51
N ILE A 7 2.35 -9.15 0.62
CA ILE A 7 3.33 -9.32 -0.47
C ILE A 7 2.96 -8.39 -1.62
N SER A 8 3.87 -7.52 -2.05
CA SER A 8 3.66 -6.74 -3.28
C SER A 8 4.04 -7.55 -4.52
N ILE A 9 3.21 -7.50 -5.57
CA ILE A 9 3.43 -8.09 -6.90
C ILE A 9 3.28 -7.00 -7.95
N GLY A 10 4.32 -6.79 -8.77
CA GLY A 10 4.30 -5.90 -9.93
C GLY A 10 4.80 -6.65 -11.15
N GLU A 11 3.89 -7.15 -11.97
CA GLU A 11 4.17 -7.91 -13.19
C GLU A 11 3.49 -7.25 -14.39
N ASP A 12 4.04 -7.50 -15.57
CA ASP A 12 3.65 -6.86 -16.84
C ASP A 12 2.51 -7.57 -17.59
N THR A 13 2.06 -8.73 -17.11
CA THR A 13 1.00 -9.52 -17.77
C THR A 13 0.04 -10.16 -16.76
N PRO A 14 -1.26 -10.32 -17.11
CA PRO A 14 -2.24 -10.97 -16.23
C PRO A 14 -1.85 -12.39 -15.83
N LYS A 15 -1.23 -13.16 -16.74
CA LYS A 15 -0.80 -14.54 -16.50
C LYS A 15 0.27 -14.62 -15.41
N LYS A 16 1.27 -13.73 -15.45
CA LYS A 16 2.31 -13.65 -14.41
C LYS A 16 1.73 -13.22 -13.07
N ILE A 17 0.83 -12.23 -13.05
CA ILE A 17 0.11 -11.80 -11.83
C ILE A 17 -0.62 -12.99 -11.20
N ARG A 18 -1.47 -13.70 -11.96
CA ARG A 18 -2.22 -14.86 -11.46
C ARG A 18 -1.30 -15.94 -10.87
N THR A 19 -0.19 -16.22 -11.56
CA THR A 19 0.77 -17.24 -11.12
C THR A 19 1.43 -16.84 -9.81
N LYS A 20 1.93 -15.60 -9.71
CA LYS A 20 2.56 -15.10 -8.47
C LYS A 20 1.57 -14.92 -7.33
N LEU A 21 0.33 -14.52 -7.61
CA LEU A 21 -0.74 -14.38 -6.63
C LEU A 21 -1.00 -15.70 -5.89
N LYS A 22 -1.10 -16.81 -6.63
CA LYS A 22 -1.27 -18.16 -6.03
C LYS A 22 -0.13 -18.53 -5.08
N VAL A 23 1.11 -18.17 -5.41
CA VAL A 23 2.26 -18.43 -4.55
C VAL A 23 2.25 -17.50 -3.34
N ALA A 24 1.97 -16.22 -3.54
CA ALA A 24 1.98 -15.21 -2.49
C ALA A 24 0.90 -15.46 -1.42
N LEU A 25 -0.31 -15.87 -1.81
CA LEU A 25 -1.41 -16.18 -0.89
C LEU A 25 -1.15 -17.41 -0.01
N LYS A 26 -0.22 -18.29 -0.39
CA LYS A 26 0.26 -19.39 0.47
C LYS A 26 1.26 -18.91 1.53
N LYS A 27 1.93 -17.77 1.28
CA LYS A 27 3.02 -17.26 2.13
C LYS A 27 2.64 -16.06 2.99
N SER A 28 1.59 -15.32 2.64
CA SER A 28 1.25 -14.02 3.24
C SER A 28 -0.25 -13.86 3.40
N ASP A 29 -0.67 -13.11 4.43
CA ASP A 29 -2.08 -12.87 4.74
C ASP A 29 -2.79 -12.06 3.64
N TYR A 30 -2.07 -11.07 3.10
CA TYR A 30 -2.54 -10.20 2.03
C TYR A 30 -1.54 -10.16 0.87
N VAL A 31 -2.02 -9.70 -0.28
CA VAL A 31 -1.21 -9.44 -1.47
C VAL A 31 -1.57 -8.07 -2.04
N GLU A 32 -0.58 -7.23 -2.32
CA GLU A 32 -0.78 -6.01 -3.10
C GLU A 32 -0.49 -6.32 -4.57
N ILE A 33 -1.43 -6.00 -5.46
CA ILE A 33 -1.20 -6.06 -6.90
C ILE A 33 -1.01 -4.64 -7.40
N ARG A 34 0.21 -4.38 -7.88
CA ARG A 34 0.64 -3.13 -8.52
C ARG A 34 0.20 -3.15 -9.98
N LEU A 35 -1.07 -2.78 -10.20
CA LEU A 35 -1.69 -2.72 -11.52
C LEU A 35 -1.01 -1.69 -12.44
N ASP A 36 -0.28 -0.74 -11.87
CA ASP A 36 0.51 0.24 -12.62
C ASP A 36 1.69 -0.35 -13.41
N PHE A 37 2.01 -1.64 -13.21
CA PHE A 37 2.99 -2.37 -14.03
C PHE A 37 2.38 -2.98 -15.30
N LEU A 38 1.05 -3.08 -15.37
CA LEU A 38 0.34 -3.53 -16.55
C LEU A 38 0.13 -2.37 -17.52
N LYS A 39 -0.14 -2.71 -18.78
CA LYS A 39 -0.83 -1.79 -19.68
C LYS A 39 -2.29 -1.62 -19.23
N SER A 40 -2.85 -0.42 -19.42
CA SER A 40 -4.20 -0.07 -18.97
C SER A 40 -5.27 -1.04 -19.46
N GLU A 41 -5.16 -1.47 -20.72
CA GLU A 41 -6.08 -2.39 -21.40
C GLU A 41 -6.09 -3.80 -20.80
N GLU A 42 -5.03 -4.22 -20.09
CA GLU A 42 -4.93 -5.53 -19.45
C GLU A 42 -5.49 -5.54 -18.01
N VAL A 43 -5.82 -4.38 -17.44
CA VAL A 43 -6.36 -4.29 -16.07
C VAL A 43 -7.71 -5.00 -15.93
N PRO A 44 -8.72 -4.79 -16.79
CA PRO A 44 -10.01 -5.48 -16.68
C PRO A 44 -9.86 -7.01 -16.72
N LYS A 45 -9.06 -7.50 -17.65
CA LYS A 45 -8.76 -8.94 -17.79
C LYS A 45 -8.05 -9.49 -16.56
N THR A 46 -7.11 -8.73 -15.99
CA THR A 46 -6.42 -9.10 -14.75
C THR A 46 -7.42 -9.23 -13.60
N LEU A 47 -8.28 -8.23 -13.39
CA LEU A 47 -9.29 -8.23 -12.33
C LEU A 47 -10.22 -9.45 -12.42
N GLU A 48 -10.69 -9.79 -13.62
CA GLU A 48 -11.58 -10.95 -13.80
C GLU A 48 -10.86 -12.28 -13.52
N ILE A 49 -9.59 -12.42 -13.95
CA ILE A 49 -8.78 -13.63 -13.70
C ILE A 49 -8.52 -13.87 -12.21
N ILE A 50 -8.40 -12.81 -11.40
CA ILE A 50 -8.08 -12.89 -9.96
C ILE A 50 -9.31 -12.68 -9.06
N LYS A 51 -10.50 -12.52 -9.63
CA LYS A 51 -11.72 -12.09 -8.92
C LYS A 51 -12.02 -12.87 -7.64
N LYS A 52 -11.79 -14.18 -7.66
CA LYS A 52 -12.04 -15.07 -6.51
C LYS A 52 -11.11 -14.80 -5.31
N ASP A 53 -9.96 -14.20 -5.56
CA ASP A 53 -8.93 -13.93 -4.55
C ASP A 53 -8.96 -12.47 -4.05
N LEU A 54 -9.80 -11.60 -4.65
CA LEU A 54 -9.80 -10.17 -4.40
C LEU A 54 -10.07 -9.78 -2.94
N ASN A 55 -10.76 -10.63 -2.17
CA ASN A 55 -11.01 -10.44 -0.75
C ASN A 55 -9.74 -10.46 0.14
N LYS A 56 -8.58 -10.80 -0.43
CA LYS A 56 -7.25 -10.70 0.21
C LYS A 56 -6.28 -9.78 -0.53
N VAL A 57 -6.74 -9.09 -1.57
CA VAL A 57 -5.90 -8.28 -2.46
C VAL A 57 -6.07 -6.79 -2.18
N VAL A 58 -4.94 -6.11 -1.99
CA VAL A 58 -4.86 -4.65 -2.10
C VAL A 58 -4.61 -4.30 -3.57
N CYS A 59 -5.60 -3.71 -4.24
CA CYS A 59 -5.39 -3.23 -5.61
C CYS A 59 -4.79 -1.82 -5.56
N THR A 60 -3.67 -1.62 -6.27
CA THR A 60 -2.95 -0.34 -6.30
C THR A 60 -2.65 0.06 -7.74
N LEU A 61 -3.14 1.22 -8.17
CA LEU A 61 -2.82 1.83 -9.47
C LEU A 61 -2.01 3.13 -9.25
N ARG A 62 -0.74 2.96 -8.88
CA ARG A 62 0.14 4.05 -8.44
C ARG A 62 0.53 4.97 -9.62
N PRO A 63 0.37 6.30 -9.51
CA PRO A 63 0.86 7.24 -10.51
C PRO A 63 2.38 7.45 -10.39
N LYS A 64 3.01 7.93 -11.47
CA LYS A 64 4.46 8.25 -11.49
C LYS A 64 4.88 9.26 -10.41
N THR A 65 4.01 10.21 -10.09
CA THR A 65 4.26 11.24 -9.07
C THR A 65 4.48 10.68 -7.66
N GLU A 66 4.02 9.45 -7.40
CA GLU A 66 4.26 8.72 -6.15
C GLU A 66 5.00 7.39 -6.41
N GLY A 67 5.91 7.37 -7.38
CA GLY A 67 6.81 6.22 -7.61
C GLY A 67 6.16 5.01 -8.30
N GLY A 68 5.02 5.23 -8.95
CA GLY A 68 4.35 4.23 -9.79
C GLY A 68 4.85 4.19 -11.23
N LYS A 69 4.33 3.23 -11.99
CA LYS A 69 4.67 3.03 -13.41
C LYS A 69 3.53 3.35 -14.37
N PHE A 70 2.39 3.81 -13.88
CA PHE A 70 1.23 4.11 -14.72
C PHE A 70 1.59 5.19 -15.77
N THR A 71 1.37 4.88 -17.05
CA THR A 71 1.78 5.72 -18.18
C THR A 71 0.65 6.58 -18.75
N GLY A 72 -0.60 6.27 -18.45
CA GLY A 72 -1.76 7.01 -18.92
C GLY A 72 -1.95 8.36 -18.23
N ASN A 73 -2.97 9.11 -18.65
CA ASN A 73 -3.33 10.38 -18.02
C ASN A 73 -4.23 10.18 -16.79
N GLU A 74 -4.41 11.21 -15.96
CA GLU A 74 -5.16 11.09 -14.71
C GLU A 74 -6.65 10.78 -14.94
N LYS A 75 -7.27 11.27 -16.03
CA LYS A 75 -8.66 10.98 -16.36
C LYS A 75 -8.85 9.48 -16.67
N GLU A 76 -7.95 8.91 -17.45
CA GLU A 76 -7.88 7.47 -17.72
C GLU A 76 -7.66 6.68 -16.42
N ARG A 77 -6.71 7.09 -15.59
CA ARG A 77 -6.43 6.43 -14.30
C ARG A 77 -7.66 6.40 -13.40
N ILE A 78 -8.38 7.52 -13.32
CA ILE A 78 -9.63 7.64 -12.55
C ILE A 78 -10.68 6.65 -13.05
N SER A 79 -10.86 6.52 -14.36
CA SER A 79 -11.80 5.53 -14.93
C SER A 79 -11.42 4.10 -14.53
N ILE A 80 -10.14 3.76 -14.55
CA ILE A 80 -9.66 2.43 -14.14
C ILE A 80 -9.84 2.24 -12.62
N ILE A 81 -9.59 3.26 -11.80
CA ILE A 81 -9.86 3.21 -10.34
C ILE A 81 -11.33 2.93 -10.06
N LYS A 82 -12.25 3.60 -10.78
CA LYS A 82 -13.68 3.35 -10.66
C LYS A 82 -14.02 1.91 -11.03
N LEU A 83 -13.47 1.39 -12.13
CA LEU A 83 -13.62 -0.02 -12.51
C LEU A 83 -13.13 -0.97 -11.41
N ILE A 84 -11.94 -0.74 -10.85
CA ILE A 84 -11.39 -1.57 -9.75
C ILE A 84 -12.33 -1.55 -8.54
N ALA A 85 -12.95 -0.42 -8.24
CA ALA A 85 -13.90 -0.30 -7.13
C ALA A 85 -15.16 -1.16 -7.31
N GLU A 86 -15.61 -1.43 -8.53
CA GLU A 86 -16.74 -2.33 -8.79
C GLU A 86 -16.40 -3.80 -8.48
N TYR A 87 -15.12 -4.16 -8.52
CA TYR A 87 -14.64 -5.50 -8.19
C TYR A 87 -14.46 -5.74 -6.68
N ASN A 88 -14.63 -4.70 -5.85
CA ASN A 88 -14.63 -4.76 -4.39
C ASN A 88 -13.46 -5.56 -3.77
N PRO A 89 -12.20 -5.14 -4.01
CA PRO A 89 -11.03 -5.78 -3.39
C PRO A 89 -11.02 -5.61 -1.87
N PHE A 90 -10.14 -6.34 -1.19
CA PHE A 90 -9.90 -6.19 0.26
C PHE A 90 -9.66 -4.72 0.63
N LEU A 91 -8.77 -4.07 -0.13
CA LEU A 91 -8.56 -2.63 -0.09
C LEU A 91 -8.26 -2.11 -1.51
N LEU A 92 -8.75 -0.91 -1.81
CA LEU A 92 -8.31 -0.12 -2.96
C LEU A 92 -7.39 1.00 -2.48
N ASP A 93 -6.12 0.93 -2.85
CA ASP A 93 -5.12 1.94 -2.52
C ASP A 93 -5.26 3.15 -3.46
N ILE A 94 -5.50 4.33 -2.88
CA ILE A 94 -5.59 5.60 -3.62
C ILE A 94 -4.81 6.67 -2.87
N GLU A 95 -4.05 7.46 -3.62
CA GLU A 95 -3.27 8.58 -3.10
C GLU A 95 -4.18 9.65 -2.47
N PHE A 96 -3.78 10.15 -1.30
CA PHE A 96 -4.41 11.28 -0.64
C PHE A 96 -4.58 12.48 -1.58
N ASN A 97 -3.53 12.78 -2.36
CA ASN A 97 -3.55 13.92 -3.28
C ASN A 97 -4.62 13.77 -4.38
N THR A 98 -4.86 12.55 -4.87
CA THR A 98 -5.89 12.27 -5.86
C THR A 98 -7.28 12.47 -5.27
N LEU A 99 -7.54 11.92 -4.07
CA LEU A 99 -8.83 12.08 -3.39
C LEU A 99 -9.09 13.54 -3.01
N ASN A 100 -8.07 14.25 -2.53
CA ASN A 100 -8.21 15.64 -2.10
C ASN A 100 -8.50 16.60 -3.26
N LYS A 101 -7.97 16.31 -4.47
CA LYS A 101 -8.22 17.10 -5.67
C LYS A 101 -9.52 16.74 -6.39
N ASN A 102 -10.06 15.55 -6.15
CA ASN A 102 -11.22 15.05 -6.90
C ASN A 102 -12.35 14.58 -5.97
N LYS A 103 -13.21 15.54 -5.58
CA LYS A 103 -14.38 15.27 -4.72
C LYS A 103 -15.39 14.32 -5.37
N GLU A 104 -15.56 14.38 -6.68
CA GLU A 104 -16.49 13.50 -7.41
C GLU A 104 -16.03 12.04 -7.40
N LEU A 105 -14.73 11.79 -7.57
CA LEU A 105 -14.17 10.45 -7.40
C LEU A 105 -14.43 9.94 -5.98
N PHE A 106 -14.18 10.76 -4.96
CA PHE A 106 -14.41 10.34 -3.59
C PHE A 106 -15.88 10.02 -3.31
N LYS A 107 -16.81 10.87 -3.80
CA LYS A 107 -18.25 10.63 -3.68
C LYS A 107 -18.66 9.31 -4.34
N TYR A 108 -18.16 9.05 -5.56
CA TYR A 108 -18.38 7.78 -6.25
C TYR A 108 -17.85 6.58 -5.44
N LEU A 109 -16.62 6.65 -4.94
CA LEU A 109 -16.03 5.55 -4.18
C LEU A 109 -16.81 5.27 -2.89
N LYS A 110 -17.35 6.32 -2.24
CA LYS A 110 -18.20 6.19 -1.07
C LYS A 110 -19.57 5.56 -1.36
N SER A 111 -20.09 5.67 -2.58
CA SER A 111 -21.30 4.95 -2.97
C SER A 111 -21.06 3.47 -3.30
N THR A 112 -19.80 3.04 -3.45
CA THR A 112 -19.45 1.62 -3.62
C THR A 112 -19.29 0.91 -2.26
N LYS A 113 -19.21 -0.43 -2.28
CA LYS A 113 -18.88 -1.25 -1.09
C LYS A 113 -17.37 -1.30 -0.80
N THR A 114 -16.54 -0.70 -1.66
CA THR A 114 -15.08 -0.83 -1.61
C THR A 114 -14.47 -0.10 -0.43
N LYS A 115 -13.62 -0.80 0.31
CA LYS A 115 -12.83 -0.22 1.40
C LYS A 115 -11.59 0.47 0.81
N LEU A 116 -11.38 1.72 1.18
CA LEU A 116 -10.24 2.50 0.71
C LEU A 116 -9.05 2.37 1.65
N LEU A 117 -7.86 2.24 1.08
CA LEU A 117 -6.58 2.53 1.72
C LEU A 117 -6.09 3.88 1.21
N VAL A 118 -6.12 4.91 2.06
CA VAL A 118 -5.66 6.24 1.68
C VAL A 118 -4.16 6.30 1.90
N SER A 119 -3.39 6.53 0.85
CA SER A 119 -1.94 6.45 0.91
C SER A 119 -1.24 7.78 0.59
N TRP A 120 -0.03 7.95 1.11
CA TRP A 120 0.83 9.08 0.79
C TRP A 120 2.29 8.66 0.91
N HIS A 121 3.10 9.11 -0.05
CA HIS A 121 4.51 8.77 -0.14
C HIS A 121 5.39 10.02 -0.30
N ASP A 122 6.49 10.12 0.46
CA ASP A 122 7.57 11.06 0.21
C ASP A 122 8.86 10.31 -0.06
N PHE A 123 9.27 10.31 -1.33
CA PHE A 123 10.47 9.62 -1.79
C PHE A 123 11.77 10.38 -1.50
N LYS A 124 11.68 11.64 -1.05
CA LYS A 124 12.85 12.52 -0.88
C LYS A 124 13.29 12.65 0.57
N LYS A 125 12.36 12.70 1.53
CA LYS A 125 12.67 12.95 2.94
C LYS A 125 11.58 12.46 3.88
N THR A 126 11.86 12.48 5.18
CA THR A 126 10.88 12.36 6.24
C THR A 126 10.52 13.75 6.79
N PRO A 127 9.28 14.24 6.59
CA PRO A 127 8.83 15.52 7.14
C PRO A 127 8.92 15.61 8.67
N LYS A 128 8.66 16.82 9.20
CA LYS A 128 8.59 17.04 10.64
C LYS A 128 7.36 16.35 11.24
N ASN A 129 7.43 16.02 12.53
CA ASN A 129 6.35 15.34 13.25
C ASN A 129 4.99 16.06 13.15
N ALA A 130 4.97 17.40 13.21
CA ALA A 130 3.74 18.18 13.08
C ALA A 130 3.07 17.98 11.71
N ASP A 131 3.88 17.98 10.63
CA ASP A 131 3.39 17.79 9.26
C ASP A 131 2.84 16.38 9.05
N LEU A 132 3.53 15.36 9.57
CA LEU A 132 3.10 13.97 9.50
C LEU A 132 1.79 13.74 10.25
N LYS A 133 1.65 14.28 11.47
CA LYS A 133 0.41 14.20 12.27
C LYS A 133 -0.74 14.90 11.55
N ASN A 134 -0.50 16.11 11.01
CA ASN A 134 -1.51 16.83 10.24
C ASN A 134 -1.90 16.04 8.98
N LYS A 135 -0.94 15.40 8.30
CA LYS A 135 -1.20 14.55 7.13
C LYS A 135 -2.12 13.38 7.49
N ILE A 136 -1.83 12.63 8.57
CA ILE A 136 -2.71 11.56 9.05
C ILE A 136 -4.11 12.10 9.33
N LYS A 137 -4.24 13.22 10.05
CA LYS A 137 -5.54 13.84 10.35
C LYS A 137 -6.34 14.16 9.07
N GLN A 138 -5.67 14.65 8.02
CA GLN A 138 -6.32 14.91 6.74
C GLN A 138 -6.73 13.62 6.01
N MET A 139 -5.85 12.61 5.99
CA MET A 139 -6.12 11.32 5.35
C MET A 139 -7.28 10.57 6.03
N SER A 140 -7.37 10.63 7.36
CA SER A 140 -8.44 10.02 8.15
C SER A 140 -9.84 10.55 7.82
N LYS A 141 -9.96 11.71 7.17
CA LYS A 141 -11.26 12.21 6.68
C LYS A 141 -11.83 11.36 5.54
N PHE A 142 -10.97 10.63 4.83
CA PHE A 142 -11.36 9.81 3.68
C PHE A 142 -11.59 8.34 4.07
N SER A 143 -10.72 7.78 4.92
CA SER A 143 -10.79 6.39 5.39
C SER A 143 -10.04 6.20 6.71
N ASN A 144 -10.45 5.21 7.50
CA ASN A 144 -9.69 4.77 8.68
C ASN A 144 -8.48 3.90 8.31
N ASN A 145 -8.37 3.40 7.06
CA ASN A 145 -7.15 2.72 6.61
C ASN A 145 -6.23 3.75 5.97
N VAL A 146 -5.10 4.01 6.62
CA VAL A 146 -4.17 5.08 6.27
C VAL A 146 -2.78 4.50 6.09
N LYS A 147 -2.10 4.82 4.99
CA LYS A 147 -0.71 4.42 4.70
C LYS A 147 0.16 5.64 4.47
N ILE A 148 1.12 5.89 5.34
CA ILE A 148 2.05 7.02 5.23
C ILE A 148 3.49 6.52 5.25
N VAL A 149 4.21 6.76 4.15
CA VAL A 149 5.56 6.24 3.95
C VAL A 149 6.47 7.37 3.48
N SER A 150 7.64 7.52 4.10
CA SER A 150 8.65 8.52 3.74
C SER A 150 9.98 7.85 3.41
N THR A 151 10.99 8.61 3.00
CA THR A 151 12.38 8.13 2.89
C THR A 151 13.19 8.59 4.10
N ALA A 152 13.82 7.65 4.80
CA ALA A 152 14.73 7.95 5.91
C ALA A 152 16.14 8.27 5.41
N LYS A 153 16.71 9.37 5.89
CA LYS A 153 18.12 9.76 5.73
C LYS A 153 18.94 9.54 7.00
N SER A 154 18.29 9.12 8.08
CA SER A 154 18.87 8.83 9.39
C SER A 154 17.98 7.85 10.15
N THR A 155 18.47 7.27 11.24
CA THR A 155 17.64 6.47 12.16
C THR A 155 16.56 7.30 12.84
N ASP A 156 16.80 8.59 13.10
CA ASP A 156 15.82 9.49 13.69
C ASP A 156 14.60 9.68 12.79
N ASP A 157 14.79 9.69 11.47
CA ASP A 157 13.69 9.72 10.51
C ASP A 157 12.78 8.49 10.66
N SER A 158 13.37 7.31 10.83
CA SER A 158 12.63 6.07 11.09
C SER A 158 11.86 6.14 12.40
N THR A 159 12.49 6.65 13.46
CA THR A 159 11.83 6.87 14.75
C THR A 159 10.64 7.80 14.62
N ARG A 160 10.78 8.94 13.91
CA ARG A 160 9.66 9.88 13.66
C ARG A 160 8.47 9.22 12.98
N MET A 161 8.70 8.33 12.02
CA MET A 161 7.61 7.56 11.38
C MET A 161 6.94 6.59 12.36
N LEU A 162 7.72 5.93 13.21
CA LEU A 162 7.20 5.02 14.23
C LEU A 162 6.46 5.75 15.37
N GLU A 163 6.79 7.00 15.68
CA GLU A 163 6.07 7.81 16.67
C GLU A 163 4.62 8.11 16.28
N LEU A 164 4.28 8.00 14.99
CA LEU A 164 2.92 8.20 14.50
C LEU A 164 1.92 7.20 15.09
N TYR A 165 2.39 6.00 15.47
CA TYR A 165 1.56 4.99 16.12
C TYR A 165 1.01 5.45 17.49
N LYS A 166 1.71 6.34 18.22
CA LYS A 166 1.21 6.91 19.49
C LYS A 166 -0.07 7.73 19.29
N ASN A 167 -0.26 8.30 18.10
CA ASN A 167 -1.35 9.21 17.78
C ASN A 167 -2.27 8.66 16.66
N LYS A 168 -2.24 7.34 16.40
CA LYS A 168 -3.00 6.75 15.30
C LYS A 168 -4.52 6.81 15.50
N GLY A 169 -4.99 6.99 16.74
CA GLY A 169 -6.42 7.00 17.07
C GLY A 169 -7.11 5.71 16.61
N LYS A 170 -8.24 5.84 15.92
CA LYS A 170 -9.01 4.70 15.37
C LYS A 170 -8.48 4.19 14.02
N ASN A 171 -7.38 4.76 13.50
CA ASN A 171 -6.87 4.37 12.21
C ASN A 171 -6.20 2.99 12.24
N ASN A 172 -6.47 2.20 11.20
CA ASN A 172 -5.60 1.11 10.75
C ASN A 172 -4.40 1.72 10.02
N LEU A 173 -3.46 2.27 10.80
CA LEU A 173 -2.28 2.98 10.29
C LEU A 173 -1.21 2.00 9.84
N ILE A 174 -0.72 2.18 8.61
CA ILE A 174 0.51 1.57 8.08
C ILE A 174 1.52 2.70 7.90
N SER A 175 2.55 2.69 8.71
CA SER A 175 3.62 3.69 8.71
C SER A 175 4.98 3.07 8.95
N PHE A 176 5.92 3.41 8.08
CA PHE A 176 7.33 3.05 8.12
C PHE A 176 8.10 3.95 7.14
N ALA A 177 9.43 3.92 7.19
CA ALA A 177 10.30 4.62 6.26
C ALA A 177 10.96 3.67 5.24
N MET A 178 11.25 4.20 4.05
CA MET A 178 12.06 3.60 3.00
C MET A 178 13.54 3.91 3.21
N GLY A 179 14.40 3.24 2.43
CA GLY A 179 15.85 3.36 2.52
C GLY A 179 16.44 2.47 3.62
N ASP A 180 17.76 2.39 3.67
CA ASP A 180 18.46 1.47 4.57
C ASP A 180 18.23 1.82 6.04
N PHE A 181 18.28 3.12 6.38
CA PHE A 181 17.90 3.60 7.72
C PHE A 181 16.43 3.30 8.07
N GLY A 182 15.56 3.22 7.06
CA GLY A 182 14.13 2.91 7.18
C GLY A 182 13.81 1.43 7.35
N ARG A 183 14.73 0.54 6.96
CA ARG A 183 14.47 -0.90 6.83
C ARG A 183 13.89 -1.50 8.11
N ILE A 184 14.50 -1.22 9.27
CA ILE A 184 14.04 -1.77 10.56
C ILE A 184 12.64 -1.30 10.96
N SER A 185 12.22 -0.10 10.54
CA SER A 185 10.89 0.43 10.85
C SER A 185 9.76 -0.41 10.24
N ARG A 186 10.04 -1.16 9.15
CA ARG A 186 9.08 -2.10 8.54
C ARG A 186 8.76 -3.30 9.43
N ILE A 187 9.64 -3.63 10.38
CA ILE A 187 9.43 -4.69 11.36
C ILE A 187 8.80 -4.09 12.61
N LEU A 188 9.41 -3.04 13.16
CA LEU A 188 8.97 -2.42 14.41
C LEU A 188 7.54 -1.88 14.34
N CYS A 189 7.09 -1.44 13.16
CA CYS A 189 5.72 -0.97 12.99
C CYS A 189 4.66 -2.01 13.37
N LEU A 190 4.95 -3.31 13.20
CA LEU A 190 4.06 -4.40 13.58
C LEU A 190 3.87 -4.45 15.11
N TYR A 191 4.95 -4.23 15.87
CA TYR A 191 4.93 -4.18 17.33
C TYR A 191 4.22 -2.94 17.87
N LEU A 192 4.17 -1.87 17.07
CA LEU A 192 3.47 -0.62 17.40
C LEU A 192 2.02 -0.59 16.92
N GLY A 193 1.53 -1.70 16.35
CA GLY A 193 0.12 -1.88 15.99
C GLY A 193 -0.23 -1.52 14.55
N SER A 194 0.73 -1.62 13.62
CA SER A 194 0.43 -1.71 12.18
C SER A 194 -0.38 -2.98 11.89
N PRO A 195 -1.45 -2.92 11.06
CA PRO A 195 -2.27 -4.10 10.75
C PRO A 195 -1.51 -5.18 9.96
N TYR A 196 -0.52 -4.75 9.16
CA TYR A 196 0.41 -5.61 8.43
C TYR A 196 1.63 -4.79 7.98
N THR A 197 2.67 -5.46 7.49
CA THR A 197 3.81 -4.81 6.83
C THR A 197 4.00 -5.31 5.40
N TYR A 198 4.59 -4.48 4.56
CA TYR A 198 4.83 -4.80 3.15
C TYR A 198 6.15 -5.56 2.98
N VAL A 199 6.08 -6.69 2.28
CA VAL A 199 7.20 -7.61 2.05
C VAL A 199 7.26 -8.05 0.59
N SER A 200 8.37 -8.64 0.17
CA SER A 200 8.54 -9.18 -1.18
C SER A 200 8.38 -10.70 -1.23
N LEU A 201 8.08 -11.23 -2.41
CA LEU A 201 8.15 -12.66 -2.73
C LEU A 201 9.58 -13.07 -3.14
N GLY A 202 10.61 -12.50 -2.50
CA GLY A 202 12.02 -12.63 -2.87
C GLY A 202 12.61 -11.31 -3.35
N LYS A 203 12.46 -10.97 -4.64
CA LYS A 203 12.96 -9.68 -5.18
C LYS A 203 12.12 -8.50 -4.68
N ALA A 204 12.77 -7.52 -4.05
CA ALA A 204 12.13 -6.32 -3.55
C ALA A 204 11.50 -5.47 -4.69
N ILE A 205 10.33 -4.88 -4.41
CA ILE A 205 9.65 -3.92 -5.30
C ILE A 205 9.97 -2.48 -4.90
N ALA A 206 10.29 -2.25 -3.63
CA ALA A 206 10.69 -0.95 -3.10
C ALA A 206 11.99 -1.04 -2.28
N PRO A 207 12.79 0.05 -2.20
CA PRO A 207 14.01 0.07 -1.40
C PRO A 207 13.77 -0.30 0.07
N GLY A 208 14.68 -1.13 0.61
CA GLY A 208 14.64 -1.60 1.99
C GLY A 208 13.53 -2.60 2.32
N GLN A 209 12.84 -3.17 1.33
CA GLN A 209 11.78 -4.16 1.55
C GLN A 209 12.38 -5.54 1.85
N PHE A 210 12.02 -6.11 3.00
CA PHE A 210 12.35 -7.50 3.34
C PHE A 210 11.52 -8.49 2.51
N SER A 211 12.08 -9.65 2.24
CA SER A 211 11.32 -10.81 1.82
C SER A 211 10.41 -11.32 2.94
N VAL A 212 9.31 -11.96 2.55
CA VAL A 212 8.39 -12.59 3.50
C VAL A 212 9.09 -13.62 4.39
N ASP A 213 10.09 -14.33 3.85
CA ASP A 213 10.82 -15.38 4.56
C ASP A 213 11.81 -14.76 5.58
N GLU A 214 12.46 -13.63 5.26
CA GLU A 214 13.25 -12.86 6.24
C GLU A 214 12.39 -12.33 7.39
N VAL A 215 11.24 -11.70 7.08
CA VAL A 215 10.34 -11.18 8.12
C VAL A 215 9.87 -12.30 9.04
N LYS A 216 9.46 -13.44 8.46
CA LYS A 216 9.06 -14.62 9.23
C LYS A 216 10.14 -15.14 10.16
N LYS A 217 11.41 -15.14 9.73
CA LYS A 217 12.53 -15.51 10.60
C LYS A 217 12.64 -14.50 11.75
N ILE A 218 12.68 -13.21 11.45
CA ILE A 218 12.85 -12.14 12.46
C ILE A 218 11.74 -12.17 13.52
N ILE A 219 10.47 -12.28 13.10
CA ILE A 219 9.34 -12.28 14.05
C ILE A 219 9.22 -13.57 14.88
N ASN A 220 9.89 -14.64 14.45
CA ASN A 220 9.90 -15.92 15.15
C ASN A 220 11.20 -16.14 15.94
N LEU A 221 12.12 -15.15 15.97
CA LEU A 221 13.25 -15.17 16.89
C LEU A 221 12.68 -15.15 18.32
N LYS A 222 12.90 -16.24 19.03
CA LYS A 222 12.62 -16.37 20.46
C LYS A 222 13.84 -15.93 21.25
#